data_AF-X8J3Z3-F1
#
_entry.id   AF-X8J3Z3-F1
#
_cell.length_a   1.000
_cell.length_b   1.000
_cell.length_c   1.000
_cell.angle_alpha   90.00
_cell.angle_beta   90.00
_cell.angle_gamma   90.00
#
_symmetry.space_group_name_H-M   'P 1'
#
loop_
_entity.id
_entity.type
_entity.pdbx_description
1 polymer ?
#
loop_
_entity_poly.entity_id
_entity_poly.type
_entity_poly.pdbx_seq_one_letter_code
_entity_poly.pdbx_strand_id
1 'polypeptide(L)'
;MVEVNCETDFVARHEIFSQLVADIAHTAAYLAEPPESQTLSKPGLITSFPVDILVNAPLVRVPNESNPPDPTHTISSAIQDATSKLGEKISLRRACAFIGPALPPSSNLGLRVGTYLHLSGKQSHTGKIGALVALALKSNRLRVFAGDADTRALARALARQVVGLGADRVGDAGSTELGDASSSALYEQPFMMQPGGGTDRSVWAALNTWAHEKGLATGGLENEGVQVIEFVKWTAGEGIEKQESAGFAEEVRRLSS
;
A
#
# COMPACT_ATOMS: atom_id res chain seq x y z
N MET A 1 -3.69 -0.01 -4.16
CA MET A 1 -3.91 -1.10 -3.20
C MET A 1 -5.40 -1.35 -3.09
N VAL A 2 -5.82 -2.61 -3.04
CA VAL A 2 -7.23 -3.01 -2.97
C VAL A 2 -7.41 -4.06 -1.88
N GLU A 3 -8.59 -4.09 -1.28
CA GLU A 3 -9.03 -5.19 -0.42
C GLU A 3 -10.18 -5.91 -1.10
N VAL A 4 -9.97 -7.18 -1.40
CA VAL A 4 -10.99 -8.09 -1.91
C VAL A 4 -11.17 -9.20 -0.87
N ASN A 5 -12.42 -9.48 -0.51
CA ASN A 5 -12.75 -10.49 0.49
C ASN A 5 -13.35 -11.73 -0.18
N CYS A 6 -13.09 -12.88 0.45
CA CYS A 6 -13.72 -14.17 0.22
C CYS A 6 -14.08 -14.80 1.57
N GLU A 7 -14.77 -15.95 1.58
CA GLU A 7 -15.27 -16.57 2.81
C GLU A 7 -14.18 -17.38 3.52
N THR A 8 -13.37 -18.12 2.77
CA THR A 8 -12.33 -18.99 3.33
C THR A 8 -10.91 -18.59 2.91
N ASP A 9 -9.92 -19.04 3.67
CA ASP A 9 -8.51 -18.87 3.32
C ASP A 9 -8.06 -19.83 2.20
N PHE A 10 -8.85 -20.86 1.89
CA PHE A 10 -8.63 -21.72 0.72
C PHE A 10 -8.80 -20.93 -0.58
N VAL A 11 -9.89 -20.17 -0.70
CA VAL A 11 -10.12 -19.29 -1.86
C VAL A 11 -9.11 -18.16 -1.91
N ALA A 12 -8.78 -17.54 -0.77
CA ALA A 12 -7.76 -16.49 -0.71
C ALA A 12 -6.41 -16.98 -1.26
N ARG A 13 -6.09 -18.26 -1.08
CA ARG A 13 -4.85 -18.91 -1.57
C ARG A 13 -4.94 -19.44 -3.01
N HIS A 14 -6.11 -19.38 -3.64
CA HIS A 14 -6.32 -19.87 -5.00
C HIS A 14 -5.75 -18.92 -6.06
N GLU A 15 -5.26 -19.46 -7.18
CA GLU A 15 -4.64 -18.68 -8.27
C GLU A 15 -5.64 -17.76 -8.97
N ILE A 16 -6.84 -18.26 -9.31
CA ILE A 16 -7.93 -17.45 -9.88
C ILE A 16 -8.23 -16.22 -9.01
N PHE A 17 -8.33 -16.38 -7.69
CA PHE A 17 -8.56 -15.27 -6.77
C PHE A 17 -7.38 -14.31 -6.78
N SER A 18 -6.15 -14.80 -6.65
CA SER A 18 -4.94 -13.97 -6.70
C SER A 18 -4.84 -13.12 -7.96
N GLN A 19 -5.10 -13.73 -9.12
CA GLN A 19 -5.05 -13.03 -10.39
C GLN A 19 -6.14 -11.96 -10.49
N LEU A 20 -7.37 -12.27 -10.05
CA LEU A 20 -8.45 -11.30 -9.98
C LEU A 20 -8.06 -10.09 -9.11
N VAL A 21 -7.49 -10.32 -7.93
CA VAL A 21 -7.04 -9.24 -7.04
C VAL A 21 -5.95 -8.39 -7.70
N ALA A 22 -4.99 -9.02 -8.38
CA ALA A 22 -3.93 -8.32 -9.10
C ALA A 22 -4.48 -7.46 -10.25
N ASP A 23 -5.42 -8.00 -11.05
CA ASP A 23 -6.04 -7.27 -12.17
C ASP A 23 -6.90 -6.09 -11.68
N ILE A 24 -7.65 -6.26 -10.58
CA ILE A 24 -8.40 -5.16 -9.96
C ILE A 24 -7.44 -4.08 -9.43
N ALA A 25 -6.33 -4.49 -8.79
CA ALA A 25 -5.33 -3.55 -8.30
C ALA A 25 -4.67 -2.75 -9.44
N HIS A 26 -4.38 -3.42 -10.56
CA HIS A 26 -3.85 -2.80 -11.76
C HIS A 26 -4.85 -1.82 -12.39
N THR A 27 -6.11 -2.25 -12.54
CA THR A 27 -7.20 -1.39 -13.05
C THR A 27 -7.37 -0.14 -12.19
N ALA A 28 -7.39 -0.29 -10.86
CA ALA A 28 -7.52 0.83 -9.94
C ALA A 28 -6.33 1.81 -10.04
N ALA A 29 -5.12 1.32 -10.28
CA ALA A 29 -3.95 2.17 -10.50
C ALA A 29 -3.98 2.85 -11.88
N TYR A 30 -4.50 2.18 -12.92
CA TYR A 30 -4.61 2.72 -14.26
C TYR A 30 -5.65 3.84 -14.37
N LEU A 31 -6.79 3.69 -13.68
CA LEU A 31 -7.88 4.67 -13.69
C LEU A 31 -7.71 5.80 -12.67
N ALA A 32 -6.65 5.76 -11.87
CA ALA A 32 -6.43 6.74 -10.81
C ALA A 32 -6.03 8.10 -11.41
N GLU A 33 -6.90 9.09 -11.29
CA GLU A 33 -6.66 10.44 -11.78
C GLU A 33 -6.44 11.43 -10.63
N PRO A 34 -5.56 12.44 -10.79
CA PRO A 34 -5.42 13.50 -9.81
C PRO A 34 -6.72 14.32 -9.73
N PRO A 35 -7.22 14.64 -8.53
CA PRO A 35 -8.32 15.57 -8.38
C PRO A 35 -7.92 16.94 -8.98
N GLU A 36 -8.89 17.61 -9.61
CA GLU A 36 -8.68 18.84 -10.40
C GLU A 36 -7.97 19.99 -9.64
N SER A 37 -7.97 19.96 -8.29
CA SER A 37 -7.37 20.99 -7.42
C SER A 37 -6.27 20.46 -6.48
N GLN A 38 -5.55 19.40 -6.86
CA GLN A 38 -4.49 18.83 -6.02
C GLN A 38 -3.29 19.79 -5.89
N THR A 39 -3.22 20.53 -4.79
CA THR A 39 -2.03 21.33 -4.41
C THR A 39 -1.13 20.53 -3.49
N LEU A 40 0.20 20.63 -3.65
CA LEU A 40 1.20 20.01 -2.76
C LEU A 40 1.04 20.38 -1.26
N SER A 41 0.24 21.40 -0.94
CA SER A 41 0.04 21.96 0.39
C SER A 41 -0.95 21.17 1.28
N LYS A 42 -1.61 20.11 0.76
CA LYS A 42 -2.49 19.24 1.55
C LYS A 42 -2.14 17.76 1.33
N PRO A 43 -2.11 16.94 2.39
CA PRO A 43 -2.04 15.48 2.25
C PRO A 43 -3.25 14.97 1.45
N GLY A 44 -3.04 13.93 0.65
CA GLY A 44 -3.97 13.48 -0.39
C GLY A 44 -3.29 12.81 -1.58
N LEU A 45 -2.02 12.42 -1.44
CA LEU A 45 -1.29 11.60 -2.40
C LEU A 45 -1.79 10.15 -2.40
N ILE A 46 -2.45 9.69 -1.33
CA ILE A 46 -3.12 8.38 -1.31
C ILE A 46 -4.63 8.63 -1.27
N THR A 47 -5.30 8.42 -2.39
CA THR A 47 -6.73 8.71 -2.53
C THR A 47 -7.54 7.42 -2.62
N SER A 48 -8.66 7.36 -1.89
CA SER A 48 -9.63 6.28 -2.00
C SER A 48 -10.36 6.33 -3.34
N PHE A 49 -10.53 5.17 -3.95
CA PHE A 49 -11.28 5.01 -5.19
C PHE A 49 -12.72 4.56 -4.84
N PRO A 50 -13.77 5.26 -5.32
CA PRO A 50 -15.15 4.85 -5.11
C PRO A 50 -15.42 3.45 -5.70
N VAL A 51 -15.79 2.50 -4.85
CA VAL A 51 -15.93 1.09 -5.24
C VAL A 51 -17.06 0.91 -6.25
N ASP A 52 -18.15 1.66 -6.11
CA ASP A 52 -19.29 1.67 -7.01
C ASP A 52 -18.92 2.08 -8.45
N ILE A 53 -17.97 3.01 -8.60
CA ILE A 53 -17.42 3.37 -9.91
C ILE A 53 -16.49 2.27 -10.40
N LEU A 54 -15.58 1.80 -9.54
CA LEU A 54 -14.55 0.85 -9.90
C LEU A 54 -15.11 -0.51 -10.36
N VAL A 55 -16.16 -1.03 -9.70
CA VAL A 55 -16.76 -2.33 -10.10
C VAL A 55 -17.36 -2.31 -11.49
N ASN A 56 -17.79 -1.15 -11.98
CA ASN A 56 -18.37 -0.97 -13.30
C ASN A 56 -17.32 -0.69 -14.39
N ALA A 57 -16.06 -0.47 -14.01
CA ALA A 57 -15.00 -0.20 -14.96
C ALA A 57 -14.56 -1.48 -15.72
N PRO A 58 -14.12 -1.36 -16.98
CA PRO A 58 -13.49 -2.46 -17.71
C PRO A 58 -12.28 -3.02 -16.96
N LEU A 59 -12.17 -4.34 -16.87
CA LEU A 59 -11.04 -4.99 -16.22
C LEU A 59 -9.79 -4.85 -17.10
N VAL A 60 -8.81 -4.08 -16.62
CA VAL A 60 -7.51 -3.93 -17.26
C VAL A 60 -6.55 -4.94 -16.66
N ARG A 61 -6.28 -6.01 -17.42
CA ARG A 61 -5.29 -7.03 -17.03
C ARG A 61 -3.88 -6.44 -17.09
N VAL A 62 -3.00 -6.98 -16.25
CA VAL A 62 -1.56 -6.67 -16.31
C VAL A 62 -1.06 -6.97 -17.74
N PRO A 63 -0.23 -6.11 -18.35
CA PRO A 63 0.18 -6.27 -19.74
C PRO A 63 0.76 -7.66 -20.01
N ASN A 64 0.04 -8.45 -20.78
CA ASN A 64 0.57 -9.57 -21.53
C ASN A 64 0.26 -9.21 -22.98
N GLU A 65 1.26 -9.17 -23.86
CA GLU A 65 1.27 -8.50 -25.18
C GLU A 65 0.18 -8.96 -26.19
N SER A 66 -0.80 -9.75 -25.78
CA SER A 66 -1.64 -10.54 -26.68
C SER A 66 -3.08 -10.09 -26.83
N ASN A 67 -3.66 -9.25 -25.95
CA ASN A 67 -5.07 -8.83 -26.10
C ASN A 67 -5.36 -7.44 -25.50
N PRO A 68 -6.01 -6.52 -26.24
CA PRO A 68 -6.53 -5.29 -25.66
C PRO A 68 -7.60 -5.60 -24.61
N PRO A 69 -7.83 -4.70 -23.62
CA PRO A 69 -8.90 -4.88 -22.65
C PRO A 69 -10.24 -4.94 -23.38
N ASP A 70 -11.03 -5.97 -23.10
CA ASP A 70 -12.40 -6.07 -23.59
C ASP A 70 -13.27 -5.08 -22.78
N PRO A 71 -13.83 -4.03 -23.41
CA PRO A 71 -14.61 -3.01 -22.70
C PRO A 71 -15.91 -3.56 -22.11
N THR A 72 -16.37 -4.73 -22.55
CA THR A 72 -17.58 -5.37 -22.05
C THR A 72 -17.34 -6.20 -20.79
N HIS A 73 -16.08 -6.56 -20.51
CA HIS A 73 -15.71 -7.36 -19.36
C HIS A 73 -15.27 -6.45 -18.20
N THR A 74 -16.21 -6.19 -17.28
CA THR A 74 -16.02 -5.30 -16.12
C THR A 74 -15.40 -6.03 -14.93
N ILE A 75 -14.98 -5.26 -13.92
CA ILE A 75 -14.60 -5.83 -12.62
C ILE A 75 -15.74 -6.64 -12.00
N SER A 76 -16.98 -6.17 -12.09
CA SER A 76 -18.16 -6.88 -11.57
C SER A 76 -18.38 -8.23 -12.25
N SER A 77 -18.28 -8.29 -13.59
CA SER A 77 -18.39 -9.57 -14.31
C SER A 77 -17.25 -10.51 -13.95
N ALA A 78 -16.03 -10.01 -13.79
CA ALA A 78 -14.88 -10.80 -13.37
C ALA A 78 -15.05 -11.39 -11.96
N ILE A 79 -15.61 -10.62 -11.03
CA ILE A 79 -15.94 -11.07 -9.68
C ILE A 79 -17.03 -12.16 -9.72
N GLN A 80 -18.06 -11.99 -10.55
CA GLN A 80 -19.12 -12.98 -10.73
C GLN A 80 -18.60 -14.30 -11.31
N ASP A 81 -17.71 -14.22 -12.30
CA ASP A 81 -17.05 -15.39 -12.90
C ASP A 81 -16.20 -16.14 -11.87
N ALA A 82 -15.40 -15.42 -11.08
CA ALA A 82 -14.59 -16.02 -10.03
C ALA A 82 -15.45 -16.65 -8.93
N THR A 83 -16.53 -15.97 -8.51
CA THR A 83 -17.51 -16.50 -7.54
C THR A 83 -18.12 -17.81 -8.03
N SER A 84 -18.52 -17.86 -9.31
CA SER A 84 -19.13 -19.06 -9.91
C SER A 84 -18.14 -20.23 -10.01
N LYS A 85 -16.86 -19.94 -10.29
CA LYS A 85 -15.80 -20.96 -10.41
C LYS A 85 -15.33 -21.50 -9.06
N LEU A 86 -15.30 -20.65 -8.05
CA LEU A 86 -14.72 -20.96 -6.74
C LEU A 86 -15.78 -21.37 -5.71
N GLY A 87 -17.05 -21.08 -5.97
CA GLY A 87 -18.16 -21.49 -5.11
C GLY A 87 -18.31 -20.69 -3.82
N GLU A 88 -17.61 -19.56 -3.68
CA GLU A 88 -17.66 -18.68 -2.51
C GLU A 88 -17.92 -17.23 -2.92
N LYS A 89 -18.59 -16.46 -2.07
CA LYS A 89 -18.82 -15.04 -2.31
C LYS A 89 -17.50 -14.28 -2.36
N ILE A 90 -17.25 -13.58 -3.46
CA ILE A 90 -16.14 -12.65 -3.61
C ILE A 90 -16.68 -11.22 -3.66
N SER A 91 -16.02 -10.29 -2.97
CA SER A 91 -16.42 -8.88 -2.98
C SER A 91 -15.22 -7.93 -2.92
N LEU A 92 -15.26 -6.88 -3.74
CA LEU A 92 -14.33 -5.75 -3.64
C LEU A 92 -14.82 -4.82 -2.51
N ARG A 93 -14.02 -4.68 -1.46
CA ARG A 93 -14.39 -3.90 -0.28
C ARG A 93 -13.97 -2.44 -0.37
N ARG A 94 -12.74 -2.20 -0.79
CA ARG A 94 -12.14 -0.85 -0.89
C ARG A 94 -10.94 -0.84 -1.80
N ALA A 95 -10.65 0.33 -2.35
CA ALA A 95 -9.51 0.58 -3.21
C ALA A 95 -8.91 1.96 -2.91
N CYS A 96 -7.60 2.09 -3.05
CA CYS A 96 -6.88 3.36 -3.01
C CYS A 96 -5.70 3.34 -3.97
N ALA A 97 -5.29 4.50 -4.44
CA ALA A 97 -4.14 4.67 -5.33
C ALA A 97 -3.23 5.79 -4.84
N PHE A 98 -1.94 5.65 -5.12
CA PHE A 98 -0.99 6.75 -4.99
C PHE A 98 -1.10 7.63 -6.24
N ILE A 99 -1.42 8.92 -6.06
CA ILE A 99 -1.65 9.89 -7.11
C ILE A 99 -0.85 11.14 -6.75
N GLY A 100 0.28 11.32 -7.43
CA GLY A 100 1.14 12.48 -7.26
C GLY A 100 0.90 13.54 -8.34
N PRO A 101 1.02 14.83 -8.02
CA PRO A 101 0.99 15.88 -9.04
C PRO A 101 2.15 15.70 -10.03
N ALA A 102 1.93 16.14 -11.27
CA ALA A 102 3.01 16.25 -12.25
C ALA A 102 4.02 17.31 -11.76
N LEU A 103 5.22 16.86 -11.38
CA LEU A 103 6.28 17.76 -10.96
C LEU A 103 7.12 18.20 -12.18
N PRO A 104 7.45 19.49 -12.31
CA PRO A 104 8.33 19.95 -13.38
C PRO A 104 9.68 19.22 -13.33
N PRO A 105 10.36 18.96 -14.47
CA PRO A 105 11.76 18.49 -14.48
C PRO A 105 12.70 19.42 -13.70
N SER A 106 12.29 20.70 -13.64
CA SER A 106 12.56 21.74 -12.65
C SER A 106 12.94 21.33 -11.24
N SER A 107 12.13 20.42 -10.72
CA SER A 107 11.78 20.37 -9.32
C SER A 107 12.92 19.82 -8.47
N ASN A 108 13.16 20.48 -7.34
CA ASN A 108 14.01 19.94 -6.26
C ASN A 108 13.21 18.97 -5.36
N LEU A 109 11.95 18.72 -5.68
CA LEU A 109 11.07 17.76 -5.03
C LEU A 109 10.82 16.59 -6.00
N GLY A 110 10.90 15.37 -5.47
CA GLY A 110 10.51 14.14 -6.14
C GLY A 110 9.62 13.31 -5.24
N LEU A 111 8.67 12.60 -5.83
CA LEU A 111 7.78 11.71 -5.10
C LEU A 111 8.12 10.24 -5.37
N ARG A 112 7.96 9.42 -4.34
CA ARG A 112 8.13 7.96 -4.40
C ARG A 112 7.08 7.27 -3.56
N VAL A 113 6.73 6.04 -3.95
CA VAL A 113 5.81 5.19 -3.21
C VAL A 113 6.55 3.93 -2.74
N GLY A 114 6.43 3.63 -1.45
CA GLY A 114 6.83 2.37 -0.84
C GLY A 114 5.63 1.47 -0.71
N THR A 115 5.79 0.19 -1.04
CA THR A 115 4.72 -0.81 -0.91
C THR A 115 5.23 -2.04 -0.18
N TYR A 116 4.38 -2.65 0.64
CA TYR A 116 4.66 -3.93 1.26
C TYR A 116 3.37 -4.71 1.49
N LEU A 117 3.41 -6.01 1.19
CA LEU A 117 2.37 -6.96 1.52
C LEU A 117 2.97 -8.04 2.44
N HIS A 118 2.32 -8.28 3.56
CA HIS A 118 2.60 -9.45 4.39
C HIS A 118 1.88 -10.67 3.78
N LEU A 119 2.64 -11.37 2.94
CA LEU A 119 2.14 -12.44 2.08
C LEU A 119 1.54 -13.60 2.89
N SER A 120 0.45 -14.16 2.37
CA SER A 120 -0.19 -15.35 2.92
C SER A 120 0.19 -16.58 2.08
N GLY A 121 1.38 -17.12 2.31
CA GLY A 121 1.88 -18.30 1.61
C GLY A 121 2.75 -18.00 0.37
N LYS A 122 2.58 -18.79 -0.69
CA LYS A 122 3.43 -18.74 -1.91
C LYS A 122 3.02 -17.68 -2.93
N GLN A 123 1.94 -16.95 -2.68
CA GLN A 123 1.44 -15.92 -3.60
C GLN A 123 2.33 -14.68 -3.61
N SER A 124 2.51 -14.06 -4.77
CA SER A 124 3.38 -12.89 -4.97
C SER A 124 2.68 -11.53 -4.85
N HIS A 125 1.34 -11.50 -4.94
CA HIS A 125 0.58 -10.25 -5.13
C HIS A 125 -0.53 -9.99 -4.09
N THR A 126 -0.72 -10.91 -3.15
CA THR A 126 -1.80 -10.89 -2.16
C THR A 126 -1.26 -11.16 -0.76
N GLY A 127 -1.90 -10.59 0.25
CA GLY A 127 -1.50 -10.75 1.65
C GLY A 127 -2.59 -10.31 2.60
N LYS A 128 -2.46 -10.70 3.87
CA LYS A 128 -3.44 -10.38 4.92
C LYS A 128 -3.29 -8.94 5.42
N ILE A 129 -2.08 -8.40 5.37
CA ILE A 129 -1.79 -7.02 5.79
C ILE A 129 -0.98 -6.35 4.67
N GLY A 130 -1.35 -5.13 4.30
CA GLY A 130 -0.66 -4.36 3.28
C GLY A 130 -0.47 -2.91 3.68
N ALA A 131 0.57 -2.27 3.16
CA ALA A 131 0.78 -0.83 3.29
C ALA A 131 1.25 -0.16 1.99
N LEU A 132 0.79 1.07 1.80
CA LEU A 132 1.33 2.05 0.86
C LEU A 132 1.88 3.23 1.64
N VAL A 133 3.09 3.68 1.33
CA VAL A 133 3.77 4.81 1.98
C VAL A 133 4.18 5.82 0.92
N ALA A 134 3.70 7.06 1.03
CA ALA A 134 4.08 8.16 0.15
C ALA A 134 5.29 8.91 0.72
N LEU A 135 6.33 9.06 -0.10
CA LEU A 135 7.58 9.73 0.24
C LEU A 135 7.79 10.97 -0.63
N ALA A 136 8.33 12.01 0.00
CA ALA A 136 8.92 13.16 -0.67
C ALA A 136 10.44 13.12 -0.49
N LEU A 137 11.16 13.32 -1.59
CA LEU A 137 12.59 13.56 -1.61
C LEU A 137 12.81 15.01 -2.02
N LYS A 138 13.40 15.82 -1.13
CA LYS A 138 13.68 17.23 -1.38
C LYS A 138 15.19 17.46 -1.39
N SER A 139 15.77 17.87 -2.52
CA SER A 139 17.20 18.15 -2.65
C SER A 139 17.52 19.00 -3.87
N ASN A 140 18.48 19.92 -3.75
CA ASN A 140 19.06 20.64 -4.90
C ASN A 140 19.84 19.69 -5.85
N ARG A 141 20.21 18.50 -5.37
CA ARG A 141 20.96 17.50 -6.12
C ARG A 141 20.08 16.39 -6.69
N LEU A 142 18.76 16.48 -6.53
CA LEU A 142 17.83 15.41 -6.88
C LEU A 142 17.98 14.95 -8.35
N ARG A 143 18.27 15.87 -9.27
CA ARG A 143 18.46 15.55 -10.69
C ARG A 143 19.67 14.68 -11.00
N VAL A 144 20.71 14.79 -10.18
CA VAL A 144 21.97 14.03 -10.32
C VAL A 144 22.06 12.87 -9.33
N PHE A 145 21.01 12.65 -8.54
CA PHE A 145 20.97 11.62 -7.53
C PHE A 145 20.76 10.24 -8.17
N ALA A 146 21.82 9.44 -8.20
CA ALA A 146 21.81 8.08 -8.76
C ALA A 146 21.45 6.99 -7.73
N GLY A 147 20.50 7.26 -6.84
CA GLY A 147 20.14 6.35 -5.73
C GLY A 147 18.74 5.73 -5.85
N ASP A 148 18.27 5.46 -7.07
CA ASP A 148 16.92 4.92 -7.28
C ASP A 148 16.71 3.54 -6.61
N ALA A 149 17.71 2.65 -6.71
CA ALA A 149 17.68 1.35 -6.03
C ALA A 149 17.65 1.49 -4.50
N ASP A 150 18.49 2.37 -3.93
CA ASP A 150 18.52 2.66 -2.50
C ASP A 150 17.20 3.25 -2.02
N THR A 151 16.64 4.19 -2.77
CA THR A 151 15.37 4.84 -2.46
C THR A 151 14.22 3.83 -2.48
N ARG A 152 14.21 2.92 -3.46
CA ARG A 152 13.24 1.82 -3.52
C ARG A 152 13.37 0.89 -2.32
N ALA A 153 14.59 0.56 -1.91
CA ALA A 153 14.85 -0.28 -0.74
C ALA A 153 14.36 0.41 0.55
N LEU A 154 14.65 1.71 0.71
CA LEU A 154 14.17 2.51 1.84
C LEU A 154 12.64 2.61 1.87
N ALA A 155 12.02 2.90 0.73
CA ALA A 155 10.56 3.01 0.63
C ALA A 155 9.86 1.70 1.00
N ARG A 156 10.39 0.56 0.54
CA ARG A 156 9.91 -0.76 0.94
C ARG A 156 10.14 -1.04 2.42
N ALA A 157 11.28 -0.63 2.98
CA ALA A 157 11.59 -0.78 4.40
C ALA A 157 10.61 0.01 5.29
N LEU A 158 10.24 1.23 4.90
CA LEU A 158 9.23 2.03 5.60
C LEU A 158 7.84 1.37 5.54
N ALA A 159 7.44 0.83 4.39
CA ALA A 159 6.18 0.08 4.29
C ALA A 159 6.19 -1.19 5.16
N ARG A 160 7.34 -1.87 5.28
CA ARG A 160 7.51 -2.99 6.23
C ARG A 160 7.43 -2.54 7.68
N GLN A 161 8.03 -1.39 8.01
CA GLN A 161 8.00 -0.81 9.36
C GLN A 161 6.54 -0.53 9.78
N VAL A 162 5.77 0.14 8.92
CA VAL A 162 4.35 0.44 9.16
C VAL A 162 3.54 -0.84 9.42
N VAL A 163 3.77 -1.90 8.63
CA VAL A 163 3.10 -3.19 8.83
C VAL A 163 3.57 -3.91 10.09
N GLY A 164 4.89 -3.94 10.35
CA GLY A 164 5.49 -4.75 11.40
C GLY A 164 5.38 -4.16 12.81
N LEU A 165 5.47 -2.84 12.95
CA LEU A 165 5.42 -2.14 14.24
C LEU A 165 4.11 -1.36 14.45
N GLY A 166 3.12 -1.58 13.59
CA GLY A 166 1.75 -1.16 13.86
C GLY A 166 1.51 0.35 13.82
N ALA A 167 2.39 1.14 13.20
CA ALA A 167 2.20 2.59 13.08
C ALA A 167 0.80 2.95 12.54
N ASP A 168 0.20 4.01 13.08
CA ASP A 168 -1.13 4.51 12.71
C ASP A 168 -1.12 5.95 12.20
N ARG A 169 -0.04 6.69 12.44
CA ARG A 169 0.22 8.04 11.91
C ARG A 169 1.71 8.26 11.62
N VAL A 170 2.03 9.29 10.86
CA VAL A 170 3.43 9.64 10.54
C VAL A 170 4.19 10.14 11.77
N GLY A 171 3.61 11.06 12.53
CA GLY A 171 4.28 11.75 13.64
C GLY A 171 4.91 13.07 13.20
N ASP A 172 5.37 13.84 14.18
CA ASP A 172 5.96 15.17 13.94
C ASP A 172 7.43 15.08 13.53
N ALA A 173 7.82 15.93 12.59
CA ALA A 173 9.22 16.08 12.22
C ALA A 173 10.00 16.73 13.39
N GLY A 174 11.18 16.19 13.70
CA GLY A 174 11.98 16.61 14.86
C GLY A 174 11.83 15.71 16.08
N SER A 175 11.51 14.43 15.89
CA SER A 175 11.48 13.44 16.96
C SER A 175 12.86 13.24 17.62
N THR A 176 12.87 12.57 18.77
CA THR A 176 14.10 12.24 19.50
C THR A 176 15.04 11.37 18.65
N GLU A 177 16.35 11.46 18.92
CA GLU A 177 17.37 10.64 18.23
C GLU A 177 17.14 9.14 18.43
N LEU A 178 16.75 8.73 19.64
CA LEU A 178 16.37 7.36 19.97
C LEU A 178 14.87 7.15 19.73
N GLY A 179 14.54 5.96 19.25
CA GLY A 179 13.16 5.55 19.02
C GLY A 179 12.48 5.03 20.29
N ASP A 180 11.17 5.25 20.36
CA ASP A 180 10.27 4.71 21.37
C ASP A 180 9.47 3.54 20.78
N ALA A 181 9.74 2.33 21.26
CA ALA A 181 9.06 1.12 20.80
C ALA A 181 7.56 1.07 21.18
N SER A 182 7.11 1.93 22.10
CA SER A 182 5.71 2.04 22.50
C SER A 182 4.90 3.05 21.67
N SER A 183 5.57 3.90 20.87
CA SER A 183 4.88 4.90 20.06
C SER A 183 4.19 4.29 18.84
N SER A 184 3.01 4.81 18.52
CA SER A 184 2.29 4.48 17.28
C SER A 184 2.58 5.48 16.13
N ALA A 185 3.34 6.54 16.39
CA ALA A 185 3.83 7.46 15.36
C ALA A 185 5.08 6.89 14.69
N LEU A 186 5.03 6.76 13.35
CA LEU A 186 6.12 6.16 12.57
C LEU A 186 7.48 6.81 12.86
N TYR A 187 7.56 8.15 12.91
CA TYR A 187 8.80 8.89 13.14
C TYR A 187 9.42 8.71 14.52
N GLU A 188 8.62 8.35 15.51
CA GLU A 188 9.08 8.14 16.88
C GLU A 188 9.52 6.69 17.11
N GLN A 189 9.08 5.74 16.28
CA GLN A 189 9.45 4.33 16.42
C GLN A 189 10.94 4.07 16.13
N PRO A 190 11.57 3.06 16.75
CA PRO A 190 12.89 2.59 16.32
C PRO A 190 12.81 2.00 14.91
N PHE A 191 13.78 2.31 14.04
CA PHE A 191 13.76 1.84 12.65
C PHE A 191 14.28 0.41 12.49
N MET A 192 13.49 -0.55 12.98
CA MET A 192 13.83 -1.98 12.97
C MET A 192 13.97 -2.58 11.57
N MET A 193 13.30 -1.99 10.57
CA MET A 193 13.27 -2.48 9.19
C MET A 193 14.28 -1.81 8.26
N GLN A 194 15.18 -0.97 8.79
CA GLN A 194 16.17 -0.22 7.99
C GLN A 194 16.97 -1.14 7.03
N PRO A 195 17.19 -0.72 5.77
CA PRO A 195 18.06 -1.45 4.86
C PRO A 195 19.48 -1.57 5.42
N GLY A 196 20.04 -2.79 5.41
CA GLY A 196 21.39 -3.06 5.92
C GLY A 196 21.47 -3.42 7.41
N GLY A 197 20.35 -3.36 8.14
CA GLY A 197 20.28 -3.71 9.56
C GLY A 197 19.46 -2.68 10.33
N GLY A 198 18.56 -3.14 11.20
CA GLY A 198 17.73 -2.26 12.03
C GLY A 198 18.56 -1.41 13.00
N THR A 199 17.96 -0.35 13.51
CA THR A 199 18.58 0.56 14.49
C THR A 199 17.59 0.95 15.58
N ASP A 200 18.11 1.23 16.77
CA ASP A 200 17.34 1.81 17.88
C ASP A 200 17.09 3.31 17.69
N ARG A 201 17.68 3.94 16.67
CA ARG A 201 17.37 5.31 16.30
C ARG A 201 15.94 5.41 15.79
N SER A 202 15.32 6.55 16.06
CA SER A 202 13.98 6.82 15.56
C SER A 202 13.96 6.81 14.02
N VAL A 203 12.82 6.48 13.41
CA VAL A 203 12.70 6.49 11.94
C VAL A 203 13.07 7.85 11.38
N TRP A 204 12.65 8.96 12.02
CA TRP A 204 13.03 10.30 11.58
C TRP A 204 14.55 10.51 11.59
N ALA A 205 15.21 10.16 12.70
CA ALA A 205 16.65 10.34 12.86
C ALA A 205 17.43 9.49 11.85
N ALA A 206 16.97 8.26 11.60
CA ALA A 206 17.54 7.37 10.60
C ALA A 206 17.35 7.87 9.16
N LEU A 207 16.18 8.45 8.83
CA LEU A 207 15.92 9.05 7.51
C LEU A 207 16.83 10.25 7.25
N ASN A 208 17.05 11.11 8.23
CA ASN A 208 17.96 12.24 8.10
C ASN A 208 19.39 11.79 7.87
N THR A 209 19.88 10.83 8.65
CA THR A 209 21.22 10.26 8.47
C THR A 209 21.37 9.63 7.09
N TRP A 210 20.40 8.82 6.66
CA TRP A 210 20.41 8.23 5.33
C TRP A 210 20.44 9.30 4.24
N ALA A 211 19.65 10.38 4.38
CA ALA A 211 19.63 11.48 3.41
C ALA A 211 20.98 12.21 3.32
N HIS A 212 21.67 12.42 4.44
CA HIS A 212 23.02 12.98 4.46
C HIS A 212 24.05 12.04 3.81
N GLU A 213 24.05 10.75 4.18
CA GLU A 213 24.94 9.73 3.61
C GLU A 213 24.78 9.58 2.09
N LYS A 214 23.55 9.70 1.61
CA LYS A 214 23.22 9.65 0.18
C LYS A 214 23.39 10.99 -0.54
N GLY A 215 23.81 12.04 0.16
CA GLY A 215 24.06 13.36 -0.40
C GLY A 215 22.79 14.11 -0.85
N LEU A 216 21.62 13.70 -0.36
CA LEU A 216 20.34 14.37 -0.59
C LEU A 216 20.17 15.57 0.34
N ALA A 217 20.67 15.51 1.58
CA ALA A 217 20.65 16.62 2.53
C ALA A 217 22.05 17.25 2.63
N THR A 218 22.17 18.50 2.18
CA THR A 218 23.42 19.29 2.14
C THR A 218 23.33 20.60 2.93
N GLY A 219 22.16 20.91 3.49
CA GLY A 219 21.90 22.14 4.26
C GLY A 219 21.49 23.32 3.38
N GLY A 220 21.13 23.07 2.12
CA GLY A 220 20.81 24.11 1.14
C GLY A 220 19.33 24.47 1.04
N LEU A 221 18.45 23.71 1.69
CA LEU A 221 16.99 23.89 1.67
C LEU A 221 16.40 23.60 3.05
N GLU A 222 15.29 24.27 3.40
CA GLU A 222 14.47 23.86 4.53
C GLU A 222 13.80 22.50 4.25
N ASN A 223 13.77 21.62 5.25
CA ASN A 223 13.23 20.26 5.14
C ASN A 223 13.86 19.46 3.99
N GLU A 224 15.17 19.64 3.76
CA GLU A 224 15.94 18.85 2.79
C GLU A 224 16.08 17.39 3.26
N GLY A 225 16.06 16.43 2.35
CA GLY A 225 16.20 15.01 2.63
C GLY A 225 14.97 14.20 2.22
N VAL A 226 14.59 13.23 3.07
CA VAL A 226 13.48 12.31 2.82
C VAL A 226 12.40 12.49 3.88
N GLN A 227 11.16 12.65 3.45
CA GLN A 227 10.00 12.77 4.32
C GLN A 227 8.94 11.74 3.94
N VAL A 228 8.36 11.07 4.94
CA VAL A 228 7.08 10.37 4.80
C VAL A 228 5.97 11.41 4.85
N ILE A 229 5.18 11.49 3.78
CA ILE A 229 4.05 12.44 3.68
C ILE A 229 2.81 11.84 4.33
N GLU A 230 2.50 10.60 3.97
CA GLU A 230 1.36 9.85 4.47
C GLU A 230 1.56 8.36 4.19
N PHE A 231 0.77 7.52 4.85
CA PHE A 231 0.67 6.11 4.53
C PHE A 231 -0.74 5.61 4.80
N VAL A 232 -1.04 4.47 4.20
CA VAL A 232 -2.22 3.66 4.55
C VAL A 232 -1.77 2.24 4.83
N LYS A 233 -2.35 1.65 5.87
CA LYS A 233 -2.17 0.25 6.27
C LYS A 233 -3.53 -0.40 6.39
N TRP A 234 -3.73 -1.53 5.73
CA TRP A 234 -4.97 -2.30 5.78
C TRP A 234 -4.69 -3.72 6.25
N THR A 235 -5.54 -4.21 7.15
CA THR A 235 -5.67 -5.63 7.47
C THR A 235 -6.95 -6.18 6.84
N ALA A 236 -6.85 -7.27 6.10
CA ALA A 236 -7.99 -7.92 5.47
C ALA A 236 -9.04 -8.32 6.52
N GLY A 237 -10.28 -7.88 6.31
CA GLY A 237 -11.40 -8.13 7.20
C GLY A 237 -11.42 -7.25 8.47
N GLU A 238 -10.54 -6.26 8.60
CA GLU A 238 -10.59 -5.35 9.77
C GLU A 238 -11.95 -4.64 9.86
N GLY A 239 -12.56 -4.59 11.05
CA GLY A 239 -13.87 -3.96 11.24
C GLY A 239 -15.06 -4.71 10.62
N ILE A 240 -14.90 -5.96 10.16
CA ILE A 240 -16.02 -6.85 9.83
C ILE A 240 -16.31 -7.71 11.07
N GLU A 241 -17.53 -7.65 11.58
CA GLU A 241 -17.97 -8.57 12.65
C GLU A 241 -17.95 -10.00 12.12
N LYS A 242 -17.24 -10.89 12.81
CA LYS A 242 -17.33 -12.32 12.52
C LYS A 242 -18.69 -12.79 12.99
N GLN A 243 -19.50 -13.30 12.08
CA GLN A 243 -20.66 -14.09 12.50
C GLN A 243 -20.14 -15.30 13.28
N GLU A 244 -20.51 -15.40 14.55
CA GLU A 244 -20.31 -16.63 15.32
C GLU A 244 -21.17 -17.70 14.67
N SER A 245 -20.55 -18.61 13.91
CA SER A 245 -21.24 -19.80 13.43
C SER A 245 -21.61 -20.64 14.65
N ALA A 246 -22.88 -21.07 14.76
CA ALA A 246 -23.24 -22.16 15.66
C ALA A 246 -22.24 -23.30 15.44
N GLY A 247 -21.64 -23.80 16.51
CA GLY A 247 -20.50 -24.71 16.38
C GLY A 247 -20.86 -25.88 15.45
N PHE A 248 -19.91 -26.35 14.63
CA PHE A 248 -20.15 -27.40 13.63
C PHE A 248 -20.99 -28.59 14.16
N ALA A 249 -20.78 -28.97 15.42
CA ALA A 249 -21.55 -30.02 16.10
C ALA A 249 -23.05 -29.70 16.26
N GLU A 250 -23.40 -28.44 16.48
CA GLU A 250 -24.77 -27.94 16.63
C GLU A 250 -25.48 -27.85 15.27
N GLU A 251 -24.76 -27.43 14.23
CA GLU A 251 -25.28 -27.42 12.85
C GLU A 251 -25.51 -28.84 12.33
N VAL A 252 -24.59 -29.78 12.60
CA VAL A 252 -24.77 -31.20 12.30
C VAL A 252 -25.96 -31.79 13.06
N ARG A 253 -26.16 -31.44 14.34
CA ARG A 253 -27.35 -31.88 15.09
C ARG A 253 -28.64 -31.35 14.48
N ARG A 254 -28.65 -30.10 14.03
CA ARG A 254 -29.84 -29.48 13.42
C ARG A 254 -30.18 -30.08 12.05
N LEU A 255 -29.18 -30.55 11.31
CA LEU A 255 -29.38 -31.22 10.02
C LEU A 255 -29.72 -32.71 10.15
N SER A 256 -29.48 -33.32 11.31
CA SER A 256 -29.77 -34.73 11.58
C SER A 256 -31.07 -34.96 12.38
N SER A 257 -31.76 -33.88 12.78
CA SER A 257 -33.10 -33.87 13.39
C SER A 257 -34.20 -33.63 12.35
#